data_AF-A0A3S1RK44-F1
#
_entry.id   AF-A0A3S1RK44-F1
#
_cell.length_a   1.000
_cell.length_b   1.000
_cell.length_c   1.000
_cell.angle_alpha   90.00
_cell.angle_beta   90.00
_cell.angle_gamma   90.00
#
_symmetry.space_group_name_H-M   'P 1'
#
loop_
_entity.id
_entity.type
_entity.pdbx_description
1 polymer ?
#
loop_
_entity_poly.entity_id
_entity_poly.type
_entity_poly.pdbx_seq_one_letter_code
_entity_poly.pdbx_strand_id
1 'polypeptide(L)'
;VVERDGMLIMKDDDRMQLRPGEAIENRLVRFRTLGCYPLTGAIESEADTLEAIVGEMLTARTSERQGRLIDRDEAGSMEKKKREGYF
;
A
#
# COMPACT_ATOMS: atom_id res chain seq x y z
N VAL A 1 5.81 5.53 -6.63
CA VAL A 1 4.71 4.59 -6.34
C VAL A 1 4.05 4.13 -7.63
N VAL A 2 3.33 3.03 -7.59
CA VAL A 2 2.50 2.50 -8.68
C VAL A 2 1.08 2.39 -8.14
N GLU A 3 0.10 2.89 -8.90
CA GLU A 3 -1.31 2.68 -8.56
C GLU A 3 -1.75 1.31 -9.10
N ARG A 4 -2.14 0.42 -8.19
CA ARG A 4 -2.61 -0.93 -8.51
C ARG A 4 -3.84 -1.25 -7.67
N ASP A 5 -4.94 -1.56 -8.33
CA ASP A 5 -6.20 -1.95 -7.66
C ASP A 5 -6.68 -0.89 -6.61
N GLY A 6 -6.49 0.41 -6.94
CA GLY A 6 -6.87 1.55 -6.09
C GLY A 6 -5.98 1.76 -4.86
N MET A 7 -4.73 1.31 -4.93
CA MET A 7 -3.76 1.35 -3.84
C MET A 7 -2.41 1.83 -4.36
N LEU A 8 -1.75 2.70 -3.60
CA LEU A 8 -0.41 3.17 -3.93
C LEU A 8 0.62 2.19 -3.36
N ILE A 9 1.37 1.53 -4.24
CA ILE A 9 2.43 0.60 -3.84
C ILE A 9 3.78 1.26 -4.13
N MET A 10 4.67 1.30 -3.14
CA MET A 10 6.04 1.75 -3.39
C MET A 10 6.79 0.67 -4.19
N LYS A 11 7.35 1.04 -5.35
CA LYS A 11 8.36 0.23 -6.00
C LYS A 11 9.71 0.59 -5.37
N ASP A 12 10.32 -0.36 -4.68
CA ASP A 12 11.61 -0.21 -4.00
C ASP A 12 12.71 -0.95 -4.77
N ASP A 13 12.41 -2.14 -5.30
CA ASP A 13 13.34 -2.95 -6.08
C ASP A 13 12.66 -3.74 -7.21
N ASP A 14 13.42 -4.63 -7.84
CA ASP A 14 13.00 -5.42 -8.99
C ASP A 14 12.13 -6.64 -8.64
N ARG A 15 11.92 -6.94 -7.34
CA ARG A 15 10.95 -7.99 -6.94
C ARG A 15 9.53 -7.60 -7.33
N MET A 16 9.25 -6.30 -7.38
CA MET A 16 7.97 -5.78 -7.85
C MET A 16 8.00 -5.51 -9.36
N GLN A 17 7.46 -6.45 -10.11
CA GLN A 17 7.25 -6.29 -11.56
C GLN A 17 6.01 -5.45 -11.85
N LEU A 18 6.10 -4.59 -12.85
CA LEU A 18 4.99 -3.77 -13.34
C LEU A 18 4.07 -4.63 -14.22
N ARG A 19 2.75 -4.47 -14.05
CA ARG A 19 1.75 -5.02 -14.98
C ARG A 19 1.69 -4.14 -16.24
N PRO A 20 1.25 -4.67 -17.39
CA PRO A 20 1.05 -3.85 -18.58
C PRO A 20 0.15 -2.64 -18.29
N GLY A 21 0.62 -1.44 -18.63
CA GLY A 21 -0.09 -0.17 -18.40
C GLY A 21 0.18 0.49 -17.05
N GLU A 22 0.91 -0.15 -16.14
CA GLU A 22 1.34 0.49 -14.90
C GLU A 22 2.54 1.43 -15.15
N ALA A 23 2.46 2.62 -14.57
CA ALA A 23 3.54 3.60 -14.58
C ALA A 23 4.00 3.89 -13.14
N ILE A 24 5.29 4.20 -13.00
CA ILE A 24 5.85 4.69 -11.74
C ILE A 24 5.61 6.19 -11.69
N GLU A 25 5.00 6.64 -10.60
CA GLU A 25 4.76 8.05 -10.32
C GLU A 25 5.53 8.49 -9.08
N ASN A 26 6.07 9.70 -9.10
CA ASN A 26 6.65 10.32 -7.90
C ASN A 26 5.55 11.04 -7.13
N ARG A 27 5.24 10.54 -5.93
CA ARG A 27 4.25 11.13 -5.03
C ARG A 27 4.77 11.12 -3.59
N LEU A 28 4.33 12.10 -2.80
CA LEU A 28 4.55 12.13 -1.36
C LEU A 28 3.56 11.17 -0.71
N VAL A 29 4.09 10.12 -0.08
CA VAL A 29 3.29 9.07 0.51
C VAL A 29 3.79 8.65 1.87
N ARG A 30 2.88 8.14 2.71
CA ARG A 30 3.20 7.60 4.03
C ARG A 30 2.56 6.23 4.23
N PHE A 31 3.17 5.44 5.09
CA PHE A 31 2.65 4.14 5.50
C PHE A 31 2.10 4.24 6.91
N ARG A 32 0.79 4.04 7.07
CA ARG A 32 0.16 3.97 8.40
C ARG A 32 0.36 2.64 9.08
N THR A 33 0.57 1.57 8.31
CA THR A 33 0.97 0.26 8.81
C THR A 33 2.04 -0.31 7.90
N LEU A 34 2.95 -1.11 8.46
CA LEU A 34 3.96 -1.83 7.71
C LEU A 34 3.68 -3.33 7.79
N GLY A 35 3.83 -4.01 6.66
CA GLY A 35 3.75 -5.46 6.53
C GLY A 35 4.80 -5.94 5.54
N CYS A 36 4.52 -7.05 4.87
CA CYS A 36 5.41 -7.54 3.83
C CYS A 36 5.39 -6.62 2.60
N TYR A 37 6.57 -6.45 2.00
CA TYR A 37 6.73 -5.85 0.68
C TYR A 37 6.38 -6.88 -0.41
N PRO A 38 5.66 -6.52 -1.51
CA PRO A 38 5.08 -5.24 -1.89
C PRO A 38 3.56 -5.14 -1.56
N LEU A 39 3.09 -5.73 -0.45
CA LEU A 39 1.66 -5.80 -0.10
C LEU A 39 1.18 -4.69 0.86
N THR A 40 2.08 -3.76 1.19
CA THR A 40 1.78 -2.64 2.07
C THR A 40 1.45 -1.41 1.22
N GLY A 41 0.27 -0.84 1.45
CA GLY A 41 -0.21 0.32 0.71
C GLY A 41 0.19 1.59 1.40
N ALA A 42 0.77 2.47 0.61
CA ALA A 42 0.98 3.84 0.99
C ALA A 42 -0.34 4.61 0.85
N ILE A 43 -0.47 5.66 1.65
CA ILE A 43 -1.48 6.70 1.46
C ILE A 43 -0.76 7.95 0.98
N GLU A 44 -1.44 8.76 0.17
CA GLU A 44 -0.96 10.09 -0.17
C GLU A 44 -0.98 10.97 1.09
N SER A 45 0.14 11.62 1.38
CA SER A 45 0.31 12.40 2.59
C SER A 45 1.48 13.36 2.43
N GLU A 46 1.22 14.65 2.67
CA GLU A 46 2.24 15.70 2.71
C GLU A 46 2.79 15.92 4.13
N ALA A 47 2.32 15.16 5.13
CA ALA A 47 2.70 15.33 6.52
C ALA A 47 4.16 14.90 6.76
N ASP A 48 5.04 15.87 6.99
CA ASP A 48 6.48 15.68 7.23
C ASP A 48 6.91 15.98 8.68
N THR A 49 5.99 16.42 9.52
CA THR A 49 6.19 16.78 10.94
C THR A 49 5.24 16.03 11.85
N LEU A 50 5.62 15.80 13.12
CA LEU A 50 4.78 15.08 14.08
C LEU A 50 3.39 15.71 14.22
N GLU A 51 3.32 17.03 14.28
CA GLU A 51 2.08 17.79 14.39
C GLU A 51 1.17 17.56 13.17
N ALA A 52 1.74 17.55 11.96
CA ALA A 52 1.00 17.25 10.73
C ALA A 52 0.50 15.80 10.71
N ILE A 53 1.32 14.84 11.19
CA ILE A 53 0.93 13.43 11.31
C ILE A 53 -0.27 13.30 12.26
N VAL A 54 -0.21 13.94 13.42
CA VAL A 54 -1.28 13.88 14.42
C VAL A 54 -2.56 14.53 13.88
N GLY A 55 -2.47 15.67 13.20
CA GLY A 55 -3.61 16.32 12.55
C GLY A 55 -4.27 15.45 11.48
N GLU A 56 -3.46 14.77 10.66
CA GLU A 56 -3.96 13.80 9.67
C GLU A 56 -4.65 12.62 10.35
N MET A 57 -4.07 12.07 11.42
CA MET A 57 -4.67 10.95 12.15
C MET A 57 -6.01 11.30 12.80
N LEU A 58 -6.13 12.51 13.37
CA LEU A 58 -7.36 12.97 14.01
C LEU A 58 -8.51 13.18 13.01
N THR A 59 -8.18 13.50 11.75
CA THR A 59 -9.18 13.75 10.70
C THR A 59 -9.46 12.52 9.83
N ALA A 60 -8.58 11.51 9.88
CA ALA A 60 -8.75 10.25 9.17
C ALA A 60 -9.98 9.49 9.66
N ARG A 61 -10.95 9.28 8.77
CA ARG A 61 -12.17 8.47 9.03
C ARG A 61 -12.02 7.00 8.67
N THR A 62 -10.84 6.60 8.21
CA THR A 62 -10.54 5.27 7.71
C THR A 62 -9.66 4.52 8.69
N SER A 63 -9.94 3.24 8.93
CA SER A 63 -9.06 2.37 9.71
C SER A 63 -7.63 2.36 9.16
N GLU A 64 -6.65 2.36 10.06
CA GLU A 64 -5.21 2.28 9.75
C GLU A 64 -4.86 1.04 8.91
N ARG A 65 -5.64 -0.05 9.05
CA ARG A 65 -5.45 -1.31 8.31
C ARG A 65 -6.00 -1.31 6.88
N GLN A 66 -6.66 -0.24 6.42
CA GLN A 66 -7.16 -0.18 5.03
C GLN A 66 -6.08 -0.36 3.97
N GLY A 67 -4.82 -0.06 4.29
CA GLY A 67 -3.67 -0.22 3.39
C GLY A 67 -3.11 -1.64 3.32
N ARG A 68 -3.83 -2.67 3.77
CA ARG A 68 -3.40 -4.08 3.63
C ARG A 68 -4.13 -4.73 2.45
N LEU A 69 -3.40 -5.04 1.37
CA LEU A 69 -3.97 -5.73 0.20
C LEU A 69 -4.59 -7.10 0.56
N ILE A 70 -4.13 -7.70 1.66
CA ILE A 70 -4.64 -8.99 2.18
C ILE A 70 -6.00 -8.89 2.86
N ASP A 71 -6.41 -7.71 3.34
CA ASP A 71 -7.63 -7.53 4.13
C ASP A 71 -8.86 -7.21 3.23
N ARG A 72 -8.67 -7.04 1.90
CA ARG A 72 -9.75 -6.71 0.94
C ARG A 72 -10.42 -7.91 0.28
N ASP A 73 -9.85 -9.12 0.35
CA ASP A 73 -10.40 -10.29 -0.35
C ASP A 73 -10.98 -11.34 0.61
N GLU A 74 -12.27 -11.63 0.41
CA GLU A 74 -12.96 -12.81 0.92
C GLU A 74 -12.18 -14.10 0.66
N ALA A 75 -12.07 -14.94 1.70
CA ALA A 75 -11.84 -16.41 1.77
C ALA A 75 -10.91 -17.20 0.79
N GLY A 76 -10.43 -16.64 -0.32
CA GLY A 76 -9.65 -17.32 -1.36
C GLY A 76 -8.33 -16.65 -1.75
N SER A 77 -8.01 -15.47 -1.19
CA SER A 77 -6.81 -14.68 -1.53
C SER A 77 -5.50 -15.38 -1.16
N MET A 78 -5.50 -16.14 -0.06
CA MET A 78 -4.29 -16.80 0.45
C MET A 78 -3.81 -17.96 -0.42
N GLU A 79 -4.74 -18.77 -0.94
CA GLU A 79 -4.42 -19.89 -1.84
C GLU A 79 -3.91 -19.41 -3.20
N LYS A 80 -4.47 -18.31 -3.72
CA LYS A 80 -3.96 -17.67 -4.94
C LYS A 80 -2.54 -17.13 -4.73
N LYS A 81 -2.27 -16.50 -3.58
CA LYS A 81 -0.93 -15.98 -3.22
C LYS A 81 0.12 -17.08 -3.04
N LYS A 82 -0.23 -18.23 -2.47
CA LYS A 82 0.66 -19.42 -2.48
C LYS A 82 0.99 -19.86 -3.91
N ARG A 83 -0.01 -19.90 -4.79
CA ARG A 83 0.18 -20.30 -6.19
C ARG A 83 1.05 -19.31 -6.98
N GLU A 84 1.02 -18.03 -6.60
CA GLU A 84 1.89 -16.97 -7.15
C GLU A 84 3.30 -16.95 -6.53
N GLY A 85 3.64 -17.92 -5.66
CA GLY A 85 4.99 -18.08 -5.10
C GLY A 85 5.30 -17.15 -3.92
N TYR A 86 4.28 -16.63 -3.25
CA TYR A 86 4.43 -15.75 -2.10
C TYR A 86 4.84 -16.47 -0.80
N PHE A 87 4.78 -17.81 -0.81
CA PHE A 87 5.24 -18.72 0.24
C PHE A 87 6.24 -19.73 -0.34
#